data_AF-A0A8I1MTA4-F1
#
_entry.id   AF-A0A8I1MTA4-F1
#
_cell.length_a   1.000
_cell.length_b   1.000
_cell.length_c   1.000
_cell.angle_alpha   90.00
_cell.angle_beta   90.00
_cell.angle_gamma   90.00
#
_symmetry.space_group_name_H-M   'P 1'
#
loop_
_entity.id
_entity.type
_entity.pdbx_description
1 polymer ?
#
loop_
_entity_poly.entity_id
_entity_poly.type
_entity_poly.pdbx_seq_one_letter_code
_entity_poly.pdbx_strand_id
1 'polypeptide(L)'
;MTAQTGFKNKFTAALLALLTGVLGGHRFYLRGLRDPWAWLHGPLFLLGLLGVWRFVAHRQDDPLTWALLAVFVAVVIAVVVQTLVIGLTPDAKWDARWNAAADRRSQNGWGPVLIVIFALFMSVGSLTGGLAYVLQRFFGGS
;
A
#
# COMPACT_ATOMS: atom_id res chain seq x y z
N MET A 1 4.64 21.29 -25.62
CA MET A 1 4.38 19.87 -25.95
C MET A 1 4.12 19.11 -24.67
N THR A 2 2.86 18.96 -24.27
CA THR A 2 2.48 18.14 -23.11
C THR A 2 2.66 16.69 -23.50
N ALA A 3 3.69 16.03 -22.95
CA ALA A 3 3.95 14.62 -23.19
C ALA A 3 2.67 13.83 -22.93
N GLN A 4 2.11 13.22 -23.97
CA GLN A 4 1.10 12.18 -23.79
C GLN A 4 1.78 11.04 -23.03
N THR A 5 1.58 11.02 -21.71
CA THR A 5 2.01 9.89 -20.89
C THR A 5 1.26 8.67 -21.39
N GLY A 6 1.99 7.68 -21.89
CA GLY A 6 1.42 6.50 -22.54
C GLY A 6 0.36 5.76 -21.72
N PHE A 7 -0.36 4.86 -22.39
CA PHE A 7 -1.44 4.06 -21.83
C PHE A 7 -1.08 3.43 -20.48
N LYS A 8 -1.92 3.65 -19.45
CA LYS A 8 -1.66 3.21 -18.08
C LYS A 8 -2.38 1.90 -17.77
N ASN A 9 -1.61 0.88 -17.43
CA ASN A 9 -2.11 -0.46 -17.13
C ASN A 9 -2.46 -0.59 -15.63
N LYS A 10 -3.66 -1.08 -15.34
CA LYS A 10 -4.16 -1.26 -13.97
C LYS A 10 -3.40 -2.36 -13.23
N PHE A 11 -2.97 -3.42 -13.93
CA PHE A 11 -2.17 -4.49 -13.33
C PHE A 11 -0.86 -3.94 -12.77
N THR A 12 -0.13 -3.16 -13.56
CA THR A 12 1.11 -2.51 -13.12
C THR A 12 0.87 -1.56 -11.97
N ALA A 13 -0.20 -0.76 -12.02
CA ALA A 13 -0.54 0.15 -10.92
C ALA A 13 -0.86 -0.61 -9.61
N ALA A 14 -1.59 -1.72 -9.67
CA ALA A 14 -1.91 -2.55 -8.51
C ALA A 14 -0.64 -3.25 -7.98
N LEU A 15 0.20 -3.79 -8.86
CA LEU A 15 1.46 -4.43 -8.48
C LEU A 15 2.42 -3.44 -7.80
N LEU A 16 2.54 -2.22 -8.35
CA LEU A 16 3.32 -1.15 -7.73
C LEU A 16 2.74 -0.72 -6.38
N ALA A 17 1.41 -0.70 -6.24
CA ALA A 17 0.79 -0.40 -4.95
C ALA A 17 1.15 -1.48 -3.93
N LEU A 18 1.09 -2.76 -4.31
CA LEU A 18 1.43 -3.86 -3.42
C LEU A 18 2.91 -3.88 -3.02
N LEU A 19 3.82 -3.79 -4.00
CA LEU A 19 5.26 -3.97 -3.76
C LEU A 19 5.96 -2.69 -3.28
N THR A 20 5.53 -1.55 -3.78
CA THR A 20 6.21 -0.26 -3.58
C THR A 20 5.29 0.83 -3.03
N GLY A 21 4.07 0.46 -2.61
CA GLY A 21 3.10 1.43 -2.12
C GLY A 21 3.57 2.14 -0.85
N VAL A 22 4.36 1.47 -0.01
CA VAL A 22 4.99 2.09 1.18
C VAL A 22 5.94 3.23 0.82
N LEU A 23 6.46 3.25 -0.41
CA LEU A 23 7.26 4.34 -0.97
C LEU A 23 6.45 5.27 -1.89
N GLY A 24 5.16 4.98 -2.13
CA GLY A 24 4.30 5.74 -3.02
C GLY A 24 4.44 5.41 -4.52
N GLY A 25 5.05 4.26 -4.88
CA GLY A 25 5.36 3.91 -6.27
C GLY A 25 4.17 3.89 -7.22
N HIS A 26 2.99 3.45 -6.76
CA HIS A 26 1.75 3.51 -7.55
C HIS A 26 1.29 4.95 -7.82
N ARG A 27 1.46 5.88 -6.87
CA ARG A 27 1.12 7.28 -7.09
C ARG A 27 2.10 7.96 -8.05
N PHE A 28 3.39 7.64 -7.96
CA PHE A 28 4.37 8.11 -8.94
C PHE A 28 4.04 7.61 -10.35
N TYR A 29 3.62 6.36 -10.50
CA TYR A 29 3.17 5.83 -11.80
C TYR A 29 1.92 6.55 -12.34
N LEU A 30 0.95 6.84 -11.47
CA LEU A 30 -0.32 7.43 -11.89
C LEU A 30 -0.29 8.94 -12.09
N ARG A 31 0.44 9.68 -11.25
CA ARG A 31 0.41 11.16 -11.21
C ARG A 31 1.77 11.81 -11.46
N GLY A 32 2.82 11.01 -11.62
CA GLY A 32 4.19 11.50 -11.83
C GLY A 32 4.86 11.98 -10.53
N LEU A 33 6.10 12.45 -10.66
CA LEU A 33 6.95 12.91 -9.56
C LEU A 33 6.46 14.16 -8.83
N ARG A 34 5.41 14.81 -9.35
CA ARG A 34 4.82 16.04 -8.80
C ARG A 34 3.73 15.78 -7.75
N ASP A 35 3.42 14.52 -7.42
CA ASP A 35 2.41 14.22 -6.38
C ASP A 35 3.03 14.33 -4.97
N PRO A 36 2.69 15.36 -4.17
CA PRO A 36 3.23 15.53 -2.82
C PRO A 36 2.80 14.40 -1.89
N TRP A 37 1.66 13.75 -2.16
CA TRP A 37 1.21 12.62 -1.35
C TRP A 37 2.02 11.35 -1.61
N ALA A 38 2.59 11.18 -2.81
CA ALA A 38 3.51 10.08 -3.08
C ALA A 38 4.78 10.24 -2.25
N TRP A 39 5.31 11.47 -2.20
CA TRP A 39 6.47 11.82 -1.38
C TRP A 39 6.25 11.66 0.11
N LEU A 40 5.02 11.75 0.61
CA LEU A 40 4.72 11.56 2.03
C LEU A 40 4.84 10.09 2.47
N HIS A 41 4.66 9.11 1.57
CA HIS A 41 4.67 7.69 1.94
C HIS A 41 6.06 7.26 2.42
N GLY A 42 7.13 7.66 1.72
CA GLY A 42 8.51 7.30 2.09
C GLY A 42 8.92 7.75 3.50
N PRO A 43 8.81 9.04 3.86
CA PRO A 43 9.08 9.53 5.21
C PRO A 43 8.23 8.88 6.28
N LEU A 44 6.92 8.69 6.05
CA LEU A 44 6.05 8.01 7.01
C LEU A 44 6.45 6.54 7.21
N PHE A 45 6.82 5.85 6.14
CA PHE A 45 7.32 4.48 6.21
C PHE A 45 8.64 4.40 6.98
N LEU A 46 9.57 5.33 6.75
CA LEU A 46 10.83 5.44 7.49
C LEU A 46 10.58 5.68 8.98
N LEU A 47 9.69 6.60 9.34
CA LEU A 47 9.28 6.83 10.73
C LEU A 47 8.70 5.57 11.36
N GLY A 48 7.81 4.88 10.63
CA GLY A 48 7.26 3.61 11.09
C GLY A 48 8.34 2.54 11.31
N LEU A 49 9.30 2.45 10.39
CA LEU A 49 10.42 1.50 10.48
C LEU A 49 11.34 1.82 11.66
N LEU A 50 11.54 3.10 12.00
CA LEU A 50 12.23 3.49 13.22
C LEU A 50 11.52 2.96 14.48
N GLY A 51 10.18 2.96 14.50
CA GLY A 51 9.39 2.33 15.57
C GLY A 51 9.66 0.84 15.69
N VAL A 52 9.63 0.12 14.56
CA VAL A 52 9.95 -1.32 14.52
C VAL A 52 11.37 -1.59 15.01
N TRP A 53 12.35 -0.80 14.56
CA TRP A 53 13.73 -0.95 14.98
C TRP A 53 13.94 -0.69 16.49
N ARG A 54 13.28 0.33 17.04
CA ARG A 54 13.29 0.61 18.49
C ARG A 54 12.68 -0.54 19.30
N PHE A 55 11.55 -1.07 18.84
CA PHE A 55 10.86 -2.15 19.52
C PHE A 55 11.63 -3.48 19.45
N VAL A 56 12.09 -3.87 18.26
CA VAL A 56 12.72 -5.19 18.04
C VAL A 56 14.18 -5.21 18.47
N ALA A 57 14.97 -4.24 18.02
CA ALA A 57 16.42 -4.25 18.24
C ALA A 57 16.82 -3.67 19.61
N HIS A 58 16.06 -2.70 20.12
CA HIS A 58 16.39 -1.98 21.35
C HIS A 58 15.44 -2.30 22.51
N ARG A 59 14.38 -3.09 22.27
CA ARG A 59 13.33 -3.45 23.24
C ARG A 59 12.80 -2.25 24.03
N GLN A 60 12.72 -1.10 23.37
CA GLN A 60 12.19 0.12 23.98
C GLN A 60 10.66 0.05 23.96
N ASP A 61 10.06 0.10 25.14
CA ASP A 61 8.61 0.04 25.36
C ASP A 61 8.08 1.40 25.86
N ASP A 62 8.47 2.48 25.15
CA ASP A 62 8.08 3.86 25.47
C ASP A 62 6.96 4.40 24.56
N PRO A 63 6.22 5.45 24.96
CA PRO A 63 5.11 6.00 24.18
C PRO A 63 5.49 6.40 22.75
N LEU A 64 6.73 6.87 22.53
CA LEU A 64 7.21 7.21 21.20
C LEU A 64 7.32 5.97 20.30
N THR A 65 7.84 4.85 20.81
CA THR A 65 7.93 3.60 20.04
C THR A 65 6.54 3.11 19.65
N TRP A 66 5.57 3.18 20.55
CA TRP A 66 4.17 2.86 20.24
C TRP A 66 3.55 3.78 19.20
N ALA A 67 3.81 5.10 19.27
CA ALA A 67 3.35 6.04 18.26
C ALA A 67 3.94 5.75 16.88
N LEU A 68 5.24 5.45 16.80
CA LEU A 68 5.91 5.09 15.54
C LEU A 68 5.39 3.76 14.97
N LEU A 69 5.16 2.75 15.81
CA LEU A 69 4.53 1.49 15.39
C LEU A 69 3.11 1.72 14.86
N ALA A 70 2.32 2.59 15.50
CA ALA A 70 0.99 2.94 15.00
C ALA A 70 1.07 3.62 13.61
N VAL A 71 2.05 4.50 13.39
CA VAL A 71 2.32 5.10 12.07
C VAL A 71 2.68 4.02 11.04
N PHE A 72 3.53 3.05 11.41
CA PHE A 72 3.88 1.93 10.54
C PHE A 72 2.63 1.16 10.09
N VAL A 73 1.79 0.76 11.05
CA VAL A 73 0.54 0.04 10.78
C VAL A 73 -0.39 0.86 9.90
N ALA A 74 -0.54 2.16 10.17
CA ALA A 74 -1.38 3.05 9.36
C ALA A 74 -0.90 3.14 7.91
N VAL A 75 0.42 3.23 7.67
CA VAL A 75 1.00 3.23 6.32
C VAL A 75 0.72 1.91 5.61
N VAL A 76 0.93 0.77 6.28
CA VAL A 76 0.67 -0.56 5.71
C VAL A 76 -0.81 -0.70 5.32
N ILE A 77 -1.74 -0.30 6.20
CA ILE A 77 -3.18 -0.31 5.93
C ILE A 77 -3.50 0.58 4.71
N ALA A 78 -2.95 1.80 4.67
CA ALA A 78 -3.20 2.72 3.56
C ALA A 78 -2.76 2.12 2.21
N VAL A 79 -1.63 1.43 2.17
CA VAL A 79 -1.09 0.78 0.97
C VAL A 79 -1.95 -0.41 0.54
N VAL A 80 -2.38 -1.24 1.49
CA VAL A 80 -3.30 -2.35 1.22
C VAL A 80 -4.60 -1.80 0.64
N VAL A 81 -5.23 -0.83 1.30
CA VAL A 81 -6.46 -0.20 0.82
C VAL A 81 -6.29 0.39 -0.58
N GLN A 82 -5.18 1.08 -0.86
CA GLN A 82 -4.90 1.62 -2.20
C GLN A 82 -4.74 0.52 -3.25
N THR A 83 -4.10 -0.60 -2.90
CA THR A 83 -3.99 -1.78 -3.77
C THR A 83 -5.37 -2.34 -4.11
N LEU A 84 -6.25 -2.48 -3.11
CA LEU A 84 -7.64 -2.91 -3.31
C LEU A 84 -8.41 -1.94 -4.20
N VAL A 85 -8.35 -0.64 -3.89
CA VAL A 85 -9.06 0.40 -4.66
C VAL A 85 -8.62 0.38 -6.12
N ILE A 86 -7.31 0.27 -6.40
CA ILE A 86 -6.80 0.20 -7.77
C ILE A 86 -7.25 -1.10 -8.44
N GLY A 87 -7.04 -2.25 -7.80
CA GLY A 87 -7.33 -3.56 -8.39
C GLY A 87 -8.81 -3.80 -8.66
N LEU A 88 -9.70 -3.29 -7.78
CA LEU A 88 -11.15 -3.42 -7.88
C LEU A 88 -11.82 -2.30 -8.69
N THR A 89 -11.07 -1.27 -9.11
CA THR A 89 -11.65 -0.23 -9.97
C THR A 89 -12.07 -0.86 -11.31
N PRO A 90 -13.34 -0.69 -11.75
CA PRO A 90 -13.80 -1.15 -13.05
C PRO A 90 -13.00 -0.53 -14.20
N ASP A 91 -12.71 -1.31 -15.25
CA ASP A 91 -11.89 -0.86 -16.38
C ASP A 91 -12.44 0.40 -17.05
N ALA A 92 -13.77 0.53 -17.19
CA ALA A 92 -14.39 1.74 -17.73
C ALA A 92 -14.13 2.99 -16.88
N LYS A 93 -14.17 2.87 -15.55
CA LYS A 93 -13.85 3.99 -14.63
C LYS A 93 -12.35 4.30 -14.64
N TRP A 94 -11.51 3.27 -14.78
CA TRP A 94 -10.07 3.44 -14.91
C TRP A 94 -9.70 4.21 -16.16
N ASP A 95 -10.23 3.79 -17.31
CA ASP A 95 -9.94 4.42 -18.59
C ASP A 95 -10.47 5.85 -18.65
N ALA A 96 -11.69 6.10 -18.17
CA ALA A 96 -12.23 7.46 -18.10
C ALA A 96 -11.37 8.42 -17.26
N ARG A 97 -10.61 7.89 -16.28
CA ARG A 97 -9.77 8.71 -15.40
C ARG A 97 -8.34 8.89 -15.92
N TRP A 98 -7.75 7.84 -16.47
CA TRP A 98 -6.31 7.80 -16.78
C TRP A 98 -5.99 7.62 -18.25
N ASN A 99 -6.91 7.06 -19.04
CA ASN A 99 -6.72 6.75 -20.46
C ASN A 99 -7.78 7.42 -21.35
N ALA A 100 -8.40 8.53 -20.90
CA ALA A 100 -9.53 9.16 -21.59
C ALA A 100 -9.20 9.64 -23.01
N ALA A 101 -7.92 9.96 -23.27
CA ALA A 101 -7.42 10.41 -24.56
C ALA A 101 -6.75 9.28 -25.37
N ALA A 102 -6.80 8.03 -24.90
CA ALA A 102 -6.21 6.88 -25.59
C ALA A 102 -7.26 6.16 -26.45
N ASP A 103 -6.91 5.81 -27.69
CA ASP A 103 -7.78 5.02 -28.58
C ASP A 103 -8.03 3.59 -28.08
N ARG A 104 -7.16 3.09 -27.19
CA ARG A 104 -7.24 1.74 -26.63
C ARG A 104 -8.01 1.75 -25.31
N ARG A 105 -8.94 0.81 -25.14
CA ARG A 105 -9.59 0.51 -23.86
C ARG A 105 -8.81 -0.54 -23.07
N SER A 106 -8.78 -0.38 -21.75
CA SER A 106 -8.30 -1.39 -20.80
C SER A 106 -9.11 -2.67 -20.92
N GLN A 107 -8.37 -3.76 -21.03
CA GLN A 107 -8.85 -5.12 -20.82
C GLN A 107 -7.90 -5.76 -19.82
N ASN A 108 -7.94 -5.31 -18.57
CA ASN A 108 -6.96 -5.76 -17.57
C ASN A 108 -7.24 -7.19 -17.08
N GLY A 109 -8.42 -7.74 -17.41
CA GLY A 109 -8.80 -9.11 -17.11
C GLY A 109 -8.69 -9.45 -15.62
N TRP A 110 -8.26 -10.69 -15.33
CA TRP A 110 -8.11 -11.20 -13.96
C TRP A 110 -6.83 -10.75 -13.25
N GLY A 111 -5.84 -10.18 -13.96
CA GLY A 111 -4.54 -9.84 -13.38
C GLY A 111 -4.63 -8.98 -12.12
N PRO A 112 -5.29 -7.81 -12.16
CA PRO A 112 -5.48 -6.96 -10.98
C PRO A 112 -6.25 -7.64 -9.85
N VAL A 113 -7.17 -8.56 -10.18
CA VAL A 113 -7.94 -9.32 -9.18
C VAL A 113 -7.04 -10.27 -8.40
N LEU A 114 -6.09 -10.93 -9.09
CA LEU A 114 -5.10 -11.79 -8.42
C LEU A 114 -4.20 -10.99 -7.47
N ILE A 115 -3.83 -9.76 -7.84
CA ILE A 115 -3.08 -8.86 -6.94
C ILE A 115 -3.90 -8.53 -5.69
N VAL A 116 -5.19 -8.26 -5.84
CA VAL A 116 -6.11 -7.99 -4.72
C VAL A 116 -6.23 -9.22 -3.81
N ILE A 117 -6.42 -10.41 -4.38
CA ILE A 117 -6.49 -11.67 -3.62
C ILE A 117 -5.20 -11.86 -2.80
N PHE A 118 -4.04 -11.69 -3.43
CA PHE A 118 -2.76 -11.85 -2.75
C PHE A 118 -2.57 -10.81 -1.63
N ALA A 119 -2.91 -9.54 -1.89
CA ALA A 119 -2.85 -8.47 -0.90
C ALA A 119 -3.73 -8.79 0.32
N LEU A 120 -4.96 -9.24 0.08
CA LEU A 120 -5.89 -9.65 1.13
C LEU A 120 -5.37 -10.85 1.93
N PHE A 121 -4.88 -11.89 1.25
CA PHE A 121 -4.36 -13.08 1.89
C PHE A 121 -3.19 -12.75 2.84
N MET A 122 -2.22 -11.96 2.38
CA MET A 122 -1.09 -11.50 3.21
C MET A 122 -1.54 -10.62 4.38
N SER A 123 -2.51 -9.73 4.14
CA SER A 123 -2.98 -8.78 5.16
C SER A 123 -3.76 -9.49 6.27
N VAL A 124 -4.66 -10.39 5.90
CA VAL A 124 -5.43 -11.20 6.86
C VAL A 124 -4.48 -12.09 7.67
N GLY A 125 -3.55 -12.79 7.02
CA GLY A 125 -2.58 -13.62 7.72
C GLY A 125 -1.74 -12.83 8.73
N SER A 126 -1.28 -11.64 8.34
CA SER A 126 -0.52 -10.74 9.22
C SER A 126 -1.36 -10.24 10.39
N LEU A 127 -2.62 -9.85 10.14
CA LEU A 127 -3.54 -9.36 11.17
C LEU A 127 -3.87 -10.47 12.17
N THR A 128 -4.18 -11.67 11.70
CA THR A 128 -4.46 -12.82 12.56
C THR A 128 -3.24 -13.21 13.38
N GLY A 129 -2.04 -13.23 12.78
CA GLY A 129 -0.80 -13.52 13.51
C GLY A 129 -0.48 -12.47 14.58
N GLY A 130 -0.61 -11.18 14.25
CA GLY A 130 -0.43 -10.08 15.20
C GLY A 130 -1.44 -10.14 16.35
N LEU A 131 -2.72 -10.38 16.04
CA LEU A 131 -3.76 -10.52 17.04
C LEU A 131 -3.51 -11.71 17.96
N ALA A 132 -3.12 -12.87 17.41
CA ALA A 132 -2.78 -14.04 18.20
C ALA A 132 -1.62 -13.77 19.17
N TYR A 133 -0.56 -13.10 18.71
CA TYR A 133 0.56 -12.69 19.56
C TYR A 133 0.13 -11.76 20.69
N VAL A 134 -0.70 -10.75 20.39
CA VAL A 134 -1.22 -9.82 21.39
C VAL A 134 -2.06 -10.57 22.43
N LEU A 135 -2.99 -11.42 21.99
CA LEU A 135 -3.82 -12.23 22.88
C LEU A 135 -2.98 -13.18 23.75
N GLN A 136 -1.96 -13.82 23.20
CA GLN A 136 -1.03 -14.66 23.96
C GLN A 136 -0.28 -13.86 25.03
N ARG A 137 0.12 -12.62 24.72
CA ARG A 137 0.80 -11.77 25.71
C ARG A 137 -0.15 -11.28 26.81
N PHE A 138 -1.41 -11.01 26.48
CA PHE A 138 -2.42 -10.58 27.46
C PHE A 138 -2.94 -11.73 28.34
N PHE A 139 -3.13 -12.93 27.80
CA PHE A 139 -3.76 -14.05 28.50
C PHE A 139 -2.81 -15.21 28.86
N GLY A 140 -1.67 -15.34 28.17
CA GLY A 140 -0.68 -16.39 28.41
C GLY A 140 0.44 -16.00 29.38
N GLY A 141 0.45 -14.74 29.83
CA GLY A 141 1.28 -14.30 30.96
C GLY A 141 0.54 -14.53 32.28
N SER A 142 0.39 -15.78 32.70
CA SER A 142 -0.06 -16.21 34.03
C SER A 142 0.96 -17.16 34.63
#